data_AF-A0A7V7SNY2-F1
#
_entry.id   AF-A0A7V7SNY2-F1
#
_cell.length_a   1.000
_cell.length_b   1.000
_cell.length_c   1.000
_cell.angle_alpha   90.00
_cell.angle_beta   90.00
_cell.angle_gamma   90.00
#
_symmetry.space_group_name_H-M   'P 1'
#
loop_
_entity.id
_entity.type
_entity.pdbx_description
1 polymer ?
#
loop_
_entity_poly.entity_id
_entity_poly.type
_entity_poly.pdbx_seq_one_letter_code
_entity_poly.pdbx_strand_id
1 'polypeptide(L)' 'MYLDSNILVIRFNASLLTSSGMDILLHDKQETDYYKAQIKSYPEMFNLNAADIKEMTWLF' A
#
# COMPACT_ATOMS: atom_id res chain seq x y z
N MET A 1 10.10 -2.66 5.18
CA MET A 1 10.21 -1.98 3.88
C MET A 1 10.18 -3.08 2.82
N TYR A 2 9.18 -3.07 1.95
CA TYR A 2 9.11 -3.97 0.78
C TYR A 2 9.30 -3.10 -0.46
N LEU A 3 10.20 -3.51 -1.34
CA LEU A 3 10.55 -2.80 -2.55
C LEU A 3 10.50 -3.81 -3.71
N ASP A 4 9.49 -3.65 -4.55
CA ASP A 4 9.49 -4.16 -5.92
C ASP A 4 9.88 -2.97 -6.83
N SER A 5 10.37 -3.19 -8.05
CA SER A 5 10.91 -2.12 -8.89
C SER A 5 9.93 -0.98 -9.16
N ASN A 6 8.63 -1.22 -8.98
CA ASN A 6 7.55 -0.26 -9.27
C ASN A 6 6.68 0.12 -8.06
N ILE A 7 6.87 -0.50 -6.90
CA ILE A 7 6.06 -0.23 -5.69
C ILE A 7 6.92 -0.04 -4.44
N LEU A 8 6.59 0.99 -3.67
CA LEU A 8 7.15 1.24 -2.35
C LEU A 8 6.04 1.26 -1.32
N VAL A 9 6.17 0.39 -0.32
CA VAL A 9 5.24 0.31 0.82
C VAL A 9 5.92 0.86 2.08
N ILE A 10 5.33 1.90 2.68
CA ILE A 10 5.78 2.54 3.91
C ILE A 10 4.75 2.26 5.00
N ARG A 11 5.16 1.59 6.08
CA ARG A 11 4.31 1.38 7.26
C ARG A 11 4.77 2.28 8.38
N PHE A 12 3.82 2.88 9.07
CA PHE A 12 4.09 3.70 10.24
C PHE A 12 3.19 3.30 11.40
N ASN A 13 3.79 3.25 12.58
CA ASN A 13 3.08 2.98 13.82
C ASN A 13 2.34 4.24 14.29
N ALA A 14 1.35 4.04 15.15
CA ALA A 14 0.63 5.14 15.76
C ALA A 14 1.59 6.05 16.54
N SER A 15 1.34 7.35 16.46
CA SER A 15 1.98 8.39 17.27
C SER A 15 0.91 9.13 18.08
N LEU A 16 1.33 10.10 18.90
CA LEU A 16 0.41 11.00 19.61
C LEU A 16 -0.52 11.78 18.68
N LEU A 17 -0.14 11.97 17.41
CA LEU A 17 -0.86 12.82 16.45
C LEU A 17 -1.46 12.03 15.28
N THR A 18 -1.07 10.76 15.10
CA THR A 18 -1.45 9.97 13.92
C THR A 18 -1.76 8.53 14.30
N SER A 19 -2.85 7.98 13.77
CA SER A 19 -3.11 6.54 13.84
C SER A 19 -2.05 5.76 13.06
N SER A 20 -1.86 4.49 13.40
CA SER A 20 -1.05 3.58 12.59
C SER A 20 -1.64 3.48 11.18
N GLY A 21 -0.77 3.40 10.18
CA GLY A 21 -1.19 3.37 8.80
C GLY A 21 -0.09 2.93 7.85
N MET A 22 -0.39 3.06 6.57
CA MET A 22 0.48 2.62 5.50
C MET A 22 0.25 3.49 4.27
N ASP A 23 1.36 3.94 3.68
CA ASP A 23 1.37 4.61 2.38
C ASP A 23 1.94 3.66 1.33
N ILE A 24 1.29 3.65 0.16
CA ILE A 24 1.75 2.90 -1.01
C ILE A 24 2.04 3.89 -2.12
N LEU A 25 3.27 3.88 -2.60
CA LEU A 25 3.76 4.72 -3.68
C LEU A 25 4.01 3.84 -4.90
N LEU A 26 3.47 4.24 -6.05
CA LEU A 26 3.68 3.60 -7.34
C LEU A 26 4.57 4.49 -8.20
N HIS A 27 5.56 3.90 -8.85
CA HIS A 27 6.53 4.64 -9.65
C HIS A 27 5.96 5.07 -11.00
N ASP A 28 5.32 4.16 -11.74
CA ASP A 28 4.74 4.45 -13.06
C ASP A 28 3.24 4.68 -12.98
N LYS A 29 2.81 5.86 -13.44
CA LYS A 29 1.39 6.22 -13.52
C LYS A 29 0.62 5.31 -14.48
N GLN A 30 1.22 4.80 -15.55
CA GLN A 30 0.54 3.96 -16.55
C GLN A 30 0.12 2.60 -15.95
N GLU A 31 0.87 2.09 -14.98
CA GLU A 31 0.59 0.80 -14.32
C GLU A 31 -0.31 0.96 -13.07
N THR A 32 -0.75 2.18 -12.75
CA THR A 32 -1.48 2.49 -11.52
C THR A 32 -2.70 1.60 -11.33
N ASP A 33 -3.57 1.52 -12.35
CA ASP A 33 -4.82 0.77 -12.24
C ASP A 33 -4.58 -0.74 -12.09
N TYR A 34 -3.52 -1.25 -12.72
CA TYR A 34 -3.09 -2.64 -12.57
C TYR A 34 -2.69 -2.93 -11.12
N TYR A 35 -1.79 -2.14 -10.53
CA TYR A 35 -1.38 -2.37 -9.14
C TYR A 35 -2.50 -2.12 -8.14
N LYS A 36 -3.34 -1.10 -8.36
CA LYS A 36 -4.54 -0.87 -7.53
C LYS A 36 -5.42 -2.12 -7.45
N ALA A 37 -5.67 -2.76 -8.59
CA ALA A 37 -6.45 -4.00 -8.66
C ALA A 37 -5.74 -5.19 -8.01
N GLN A 38 -4.43 -5.35 -8.27
CA GLN A 38 -3.63 -6.44 -7.70
C GLN A 38 -3.50 -6.34 -6.18
N ILE A 39 -3.19 -5.17 -5.63
CA ILE A 39 -3.05 -4.96 -4.18
C ILE A 39 -4.36 -5.21 -3.45
N LYS A 40 -5.49 -4.80 -4.04
CA LYS A 40 -6.81 -5.02 -3.47
C LYS A 40 -7.19 -6.50 -3.47
N SER A 41 -6.80 -7.23 -4.51
CA SER A 41 -7.19 -8.64 -4.69
C SER A 41 -6.24 -9.61 -4.01
N TYR A 42 -4.95 -9.27 -3.94
CA TYR A 42 -3.84 -10.12 -3.50
C TYR A 42 -2.79 -9.33 -2.68
N PRO A 43 -3.18 -8.72 -1.55
CA PRO A 43 -2.28 -7.90 -0.73
C PRO A 43 -1.00 -8.65 -0.29
N GLU A 44 -1.10 -9.96 -0.08
CA GLU A 44 0.01 -10.83 0.32
C GLU A 44 1.16 -10.88 -0.69
N MET A 45 0.89 -10.69 -1.99
CA MET A 45 1.93 -10.60 -3.02
C MET A 45 2.82 -9.35 -2.83
N PHE A 46 2.31 -8.34 -2.13
CA PHE A 46 3.01 -7.09 -1.82
C PHE A 46 3.50 -7.06 -0.37
N ASN A 47 3.65 -8.24 0.25
CA ASN A 47 3.98 -8.42 1.66
C ASN A 47 2.97 -7.76 2.62
N LEU A 48 1.76 -7.46 2.16
CA LEU A 48 0.68 -6.87 2.97
C LEU A 48 -0.20 -7.97 3.56
N ASN A 49 -0.76 -7.71 4.73
CA ASN A 49 -1.73 -8.62 5.34
C ASN A 49 -3.13 -8.01 5.21
N ALA A 50 -4.04 -8.72 4.53
CA ALA A 50 -5.42 -8.27 4.34
C ALA A 50 -6.12 -7.98 5.68
N ALA A 51 -5.80 -8.73 6.75
CA ALA A 51 -6.39 -8.54 8.07
C ALA A 51 -6.01 -7.20 8.72
N ASP A 52 -4.88 -6.61 8.33
CA ASP A 52 -4.38 -5.34 8.88
C ASP A 52 -4.95 -4.13 8.11
N ILE A 53 -5.54 -4.35 6.93
CA ILE A 53 -6.10 -3.30 6.08
C ILE A 53 -7.59 -3.15 6.39
N LYS A 54 -7.93 -2.15 7.21
CA LYS A 54 -9.35 -1.81 7.48
C LYS A 54 -9.98 -0.98 6.37
N GLU A 55 -9.22 -0.04 5.83
CA GLU A 55 -9.66 0.87 4.79
C GLU A 55 -8.46 1.21 3.91
N MET A 56 -8.70 1.37 2.61
CA MET A 56 -7.68 1.77 1.64
C MET A 56 -8.29 2.79 0.68
N THR A 57 -7.69 3.97 0.65
CA THR A 57 -8.09 5.07 -0.23
C THR A 57 -6.88 5.49 -1.06
N TRP A 58 -7.07 5.56 -2.37
CA TRP A 58 -6.05 6.05 -3.28
C TRP A 58 -6.20 7.56 -3.44
N LEU A 59 -5.12 8.30 -3.20
CA LEU A 59 -5.16 9.76 -3.22
C LEU A 59 -5.23 10.33 -4.66
N PHE A 60 -4.76 9.56 -5.67
CA PHE A 60 -4.75 9.92 -7.09
C PHE A 60 -4.85 8.65 -7.96
#